data_AF-A0A5N9DXM7-F1
#
_entry.id   AF-A0A5N9DXM7-F1
#
_cell.length_a   1.000
_cell.length_b   1.000
_cell.length_c   1.000
_cell.angle_alpha   90.00
_cell.angle_beta   90.00
_cell.angle_gamma   90.00
#
_symmetry.space_group_name_H-M   'P 1'
#
loop_
_entity.id
_entity.type
_entity.pdbx_description
1 polymer ?
#
loop_
_entity_poly.entity_id
_entity_poly.type
_entity_poly.pdbx_seq_one_letter_code
_entity_poly.pdbx_strand_id
1 'polypeptide(L)' 'MAWELSDMDELKHAYQVVLDNNVEIAGFGDHGVTKGLYIRDPDGIEIELFIEAPEFEKTPLQEILTGGTLQGTTAD' A
#
# COMPACT_ATOMS: atom_id res chain seq x y z
N MET A 1 -10.99 -7.40 4.77
CA MET A 1 -11.43 -6.37 5.78
C MET A 1 -10.75 -5.07 5.41
N ALA A 2 -11.35 -3.90 5.65
CA ALA A 2 -10.75 -2.63 5.27
C ALA A 2 -10.66 -1.70 6.48
N TRP A 3 -9.55 -0.99 6.60
CA TRP A 3 -9.27 -0.02 7.66
C TRP A 3 -8.84 1.30 7.03
N GLU A 4 -9.56 2.37 7.36
CA GLU A 4 -9.28 3.71 6.89
C GLU A 4 -8.18 4.36 7.75
N LEU A 5 -7.18 4.92 7.10
CA LEU A 5 -6.14 5.75 7.72
C LEU A 5 -6.45 7.23 7.45
N SER A 6 -5.78 8.11 8.18
CA SER A 6 -6.06 9.54 8.20
C SER A 6 -5.60 10.25 6.92
N ASP A 7 -4.41 9.89 6.43
CA ASP A 7 -3.78 10.53 5.28
C ASP A 7 -2.66 9.68 4.63
N MET A 8 -2.08 10.21 3.55
CA MET A 8 -1.00 9.56 2.80
C MET A 8 0.27 9.35 3.61
N ASP A 9 0.55 10.18 4.61
CA ASP A 9 1.74 10.02 5.44
C ASP A 9 1.55 8.87 6.44
N GLU A 10 0.35 8.70 6.98
CA GLU A 10 0.00 7.51 7.78
C GLU A 10 0.05 6.23 6.93
N LEU A 11 -0.40 6.26 5.68
CA LEU A 11 -0.29 5.11 4.78
C LEU A 11 1.17 4.75 4.43
N LYS A 12 2.02 5.74 4.19
CA LYS A 12 3.48 5.52 4.01
C LYS A 12 4.12 4.92 5.26
N HIS A 13 3.73 5.41 6.44
CA HIS A 13 4.22 4.86 7.70
C HIS A 13 3.76 3.41 7.89
N ALA A 14 2.49 3.11 7.62
CA ALA A 14 1.97 1.74 7.65
C ALA A 14 2.71 0.82 6.68
N TYR A 15 2.99 1.29 5.45
CA TYR A 15 3.81 0.57 4.48
C TYR A 15 5.21 0.25 5.02
N GLN A 16 5.87 1.21 5.67
CA GLN A 16 7.18 0.95 6.29
C GLN A 16 7.09 -0.09 7.41
N VAL A 17 6.07 -0.02 8.27
CA VAL A 17 5.83 -1.02 9.34
C VAL A 17 5.63 -2.41 8.74
N VAL A 18 4.88 -2.53 7.65
CA VAL A 18 4.67 -3.79 6.92
C VAL A 18 6.00 -4.37 6.42
N LEU A 19 6.85 -3.54 5.81
CA LEU A 19 8.18 -3.95 5.36
C LEU A 19 9.09 -4.38 6.52
N ASP A 20 9.16 -3.58 7.58
CA ASP A 20 10.03 -3.81 8.74
C ASP A 20 9.68 -5.10 9.48
N ASN A 21 8.41 -5.53 9.42
CA ASN A 21 7.91 -6.75 10.06
C ASN A 21 7.77 -7.93 9.10
N ASN A 22 8.20 -7.77 7.84
CA ASN A 22 8.13 -8.80 6.80
C ASN A 22 6.70 -9.37 6.64
N VAL A 23 5.71 -8.48 6.73
CA VAL A 23 4.29 -8.79 6.48
C VAL A 23 4.08 -8.88 4.97
N GLU A 24 3.30 -9.86 4.52
CA GLU A 24 3.02 -10.06 3.09
C GLU A 24 2.19 -8.90 2.54
N ILE A 25 2.72 -8.23 1.51
CA ILE A 25 1.95 -7.29 0.69
C ILE A 25 1.24 -8.09 -0.40
N ALA A 26 -0.07 -8.20 -0.29
CA ALA A 26 -0.92 -8.88 -1.27
C ALA A 26 -1.16 -8.04 -2.53
N GLY A 27 -1.05 -6.71 -2.44
CA GLY A 27 -1.18 -5.82 -3.58
C GLY A 27 -1.37 -4.34 -3.25
N PHE A 28 -1.52 -3.55 -4.30
CA PHE A 28 -1.79 -2.12 -4.23
C PHE A 28 -3.10 -1.83 -4.96
N GLY A 29 -4.10 -1.36 -4.22
CA GLY A 29 -5.38 -0.88 -4.71
C GLY A 29 -5.28 0.55 -5.21
N ASP A 30 -5.64 0.74 -6.47
CA ASP A 30 -5.86 2.06 -7.04
C ASP A 30 -7.30 2.15 -7.54
N HIS A 31 -8.12 2.89 -6.81
CA HIS A 31 -9.54 3.12 -7.10
C HIS A 31 -9.80 4.60 -7.35
N GLY A 32 -8.88 5.26 -8.07
CA GLY A 32 -8.95 6.68 -8.38
C GLY A 32 -8.66 7.51 -7.13
N VAL A 33 -9.69 8.11 -6.55
CA VAL A 33 -9.55 8.95 -5.34
C VAL A 33 -9.28 8.14 -4.08
N THR A 34 -9.40 6.81 -4.11
CA THR A 34 -9.06 5.94 -2.98
C THR A 34 -7.79 5.15 -3.29
N LYS A 35 -6.85 5.12 -2.35
CA LYS A 35 -5.61 4.35 -2.42
C LYS A 35 -5.57 3.33 -1.30
N GLY A 36 -5.29 2.07 -1.62
CA GLY A 36 -5.31 0.96 -0.66
C GLY A 36 -4.05 0.10 -0.71
N LEU A 37 -3.47 -0.22 0.43
CA LEU A 37 -2.42 -1.23 0.59
C LEU A 37 -3.05 -2.52 1.11
N TYR A 38 -2.94 -3.60 0.34
CA TYR A 38 -3.44 -4.92 0.74
C TYR A 38 -2.31 -5.71 1.40
N ILE A 39 -2.57 -6.22 2.60
CA ILE A 39 -1.65 -7.08 3.36
C ILE A 39 -2.35 -8.37 3.77
N ARG A 40 -1.56 -9.42 4.05
CA ARG A 40 -2.06 -10.61 4.75
C ARG A 40 -1.58 -10.64 6.19
N ASP A 41 -2.50 -10.90 7.10
CA ASP A 41 -2.13 -11.25 8.47
C ASP A 41 -1.51 -12.66 8.54
N PRO A 42 -0.97 -13.08 9.70
CA PRO A 42 -0.37 -14.42 9.85
C PRO A 42 -1.32 -15.59 9.60
N ASP A 43 -2.63 -15.38 9.68
CA ASP A 43 -3.65 -16.38 9.40
C ASP A 43 -4.03 -16.41 7.89
N GLY A 44 -3.41 -15.54 7.09
CA GLY A 44 -3.61 -15.42 5.64
C GLY A 44 -4.84 -14.57 5.26
N ILE A 45 -5.45 -13.89 6.22
CA ILE A 45 -6.61 -13.03 6.00
C ILE A 45 -6.15 -11.72 5.38
N GLU A 46 -6.80 -11.34 4.29
CA GLU A 46 -6.51 -10.10 3.58
C GLU A 46 -7.15 -8.88 4.27
N ILE A 47 -6.31 -7.89 4.54
CA ILE A 47 -6.64 -6.61 5.14
C ILE A 47 -6.21 -5.51 4.19
N GLU A 48 -7.10 -4.57 3.91
CA GLU A 48 -6.83 -3.35 3.16
C GLU A 48 -6.64 -2.19 4.13
N LEU A 49 -5.52 -1.48 4.02
CA LEU A 49 -5.26 -0.21 4.67
C LEU A 49 -5.45 0.88 3.62
N PHE A 50 -6.49 1.72 3.73
CA PHE A 50 -6.83 2.67 2.68
C PHE A 50 -6.98 4.10 3.17
N ILE A 51 -6.91 5.04 2.23
CA ILE A 51 -7.19 6.45 2.43
C ILE A 51 -7.99 7.01 1.26
N GLU A 52 -8.75 8.07 1.51
CA GLU A 52 -9.18 8.98 0.46
C GLU A 52 -8.03 9.98 0.16
N ALA A 53 -7.59 10.01 -1.08
CA ALA A 53 -6.46 10.80 -1.57
C ALA A 53 -6.76 11.37 -2.97
N PRO A 54 -7.72 12.31 -3.11
CA PRO A 54 -8.11 12.88 -4.40
C PRO A 54 -6.94 13.58 -5.12
N GLU A 55 -5.99 14.14 -4.38
CA GLU A 55 -4.79 14.78 -4.91
C GLU A 55 -3.84 13.79 -5.62
N PHE A 56 -4.00 12.49 -5.36
CA PHE A 56 -3.24 11.41 -5.98
C PHE A 56 -4.06 10.57 -6.96
N GLU A 57 -5.23 11.04 -7.42
CA GLU A 57 -6.15 10.28 -8.29
C GLU A 57 -5.44 9.59 -9.46
N LYS A 58 -4.46 10.28 -10.08
CA LYS A 58 -3.75 9.83 -11.28
C LYS A 58 -2.42 9.15 -11.01
N THR A 59 -2.00 9.05 -9.76
CA THR A 59 -0.71 8.46 -9.38
C THR A 59 -0.94 7.09 -8.72
N PRO A 60 -0.38 6.01 -9.27
CA PRO A 60 -0.48 4.69 -8.65
C PRO A 60 0.11 4.68 -7.24
N LEU A 61 -0.58 4.03 -6.29
CA LEU A 61 -0.11 3.96 -4.90
C LEU A 61 1.31 3.39 -4.80
N GLN A 62 1.62 2.35 -5.58
CA GLN A 62 2.94 1.75 -5.60
C GLN A 62 4.05 2.78 -5.96
N GLU A 63 3.78 3.69 -6.90
CA GLU A 63 4.72 4.74 -7.28
C GLU A 63 4.97 5.70 -6.11
N ILE A 64 3.90 6.08 -5.40
CA ILE A 64 3.95 6.98 -4.24
C ILE A 64 4.78 6.36 -3.11
N LEU A 65 4.55 5.08 -2.81
CA LEU A 65 5.21 4.37 -1.70
C LEU A 65 6.67 4.01 -1.99
N THR A 66 7.03 3.78 -3.25
CA THR A 66 8.39 3.38 -3.66
C THR A 66 9.24 4.55 -4.18
N GLY A 67 8.66 5.76 -4.27
CA GLY A 67 9.33 6.92 -4.86
C GLY A 67 9.68 6.72 -6.34
N GLY A 68 8.87 5.95 -7.08
CA GLY A 68 9.09 5.65 -8.50
C GLY A 68 10.28 4.73 -8.82
N THR A 69 10.95 4.17 -7.81
CA THR A 69 12.07 3.24 -8.03
C THR A 69 11.53 1.81 -8.13
N LEU A 70 11.01 1.44 -9.30
CA LEU A 70 10.87 0.03 -9.67
C LEU A 70 12.27 -0.54 -9.90
N GLN A 71 12.94 -1.01 -8.84
CA GLN A 71 14.03 -1.96 -9.05
C GLN A 71 13.37 -3.31 -9.34
N GLY A 72 13.21 -3.60 -10.62
CA GLY A 72 12.70 -4.88 -11.10
C GLY A 72 13.50 -6.01 -10.49
N THR A 73 12.84 -6.86 -9.72
CA THR A 73 13.36 -8.19 -9.41
C THR A 73 13.15 -9.03 -10.66
N THR A 74 14.10 -8.96 -11.59
CA THR A 74 14.31 -10.06 -12.53
C THR A 74 14.78 -11.25 -11.69
N ALA A 75 13.96 -12.30 -11.65
CA ALA A 75 14.39 -13.61 -11.19
C ALA A 75 15.48 -14.12 -12.13
N ASP A 76 16.63 -14.51 -11.56
CA ASP A 76 17.59 -15.43 -12.18
C ASP A 76 17.06 -16.87 -12.15
#